data_AF-A0A420XWY6-F1
#
_entry.id   AF-A0A420XWY6-F1
#
_cell.length_a   1.000
_cell.length_b   1.000
_cell.length_c   1.000
_cell.angle_alpha   90.00
_cell.angle_beta   90.00
_cell.angle_gamma   90.00
#
_symmetry.space_group_name_H-M   'P 1'
#
loop_
_entity.id
_entity.type
_entity.pdbx_description
1 polymer ?
#
loop_
_entity_poly.entity_id
_entity_poly.type
_entity_poly.pdbx_seq_one_letter_code
_entity_poly.pdbx_strand_id
1 'polypeptide(L)'
;MSNSQLNTATTTGEPEVDETPPEYTEIDTPPPAYQETEALPEESSSRTHSDHLHEPPAPPRKSPSSLTRFLHNLAYPLAIILGLFITAGSTYLLVHHIQQLIATAAVDSDQQTWIRAALTQVYEPCYHGCPNCIEPEYAQDACRRTTAGNLDVSNLGGVVCDAYEIWNWTEKYPIVCLNAMGELLKKEALESKKRGYHNLLGLTVLTGRRQGIGQHRQIAKGE
;
A
#
# COMPACT_ATOMS: atom_id res chain seq x y z
N MET A 1 68.50 27.44 -24.08
CA MET A 1 69.06 26.23 -23.47
C MET A 1 67.96 25.53 -22.69
N SER A 2 67.62 24.33 -23.14
CA SER A 2 66.57 23.44 -22.64
C SER A 2 66.80 22.95 -21.20
N ASN A 3 65.72 22.53 -20.55
CA ASN A 3 65.51 21.25 -19.81
C ASN A 3 64.24 21.41 -18.95
N SER A 4 63.08 20.83 -19.29
CA SER A 4 62.68 19.40 -19.27
C SER A 4 63.03 18.67 -17.96
N GLN A 5 62.03 18.54 -17.08
CA GLN A 5 61.93 17.60 -15.95
C GLN A 5 60.42 17.29 -15.81
N LEU A 6 59.88 16.34 -16.57
CA LEU A 6 59.74 14.91 -16.27
C LEU A 6 58.70 14.66 -15.15
N ASN A 7 57.47 14.40 -15.59
CA ASN A 7 56.32 14.01 -14.77
C ASN A 7 56.40 12.50 -14.48
N THR A 8 56.32 12.11 -13.21
CA THR A 8 56.20 10.71 -12.79
C THR A 8 54.73 10.31 -12.82
N ALA A 9 54.38 9.38 -13.70
CA ALA A 9 53.06 8.80 -13.81
C ALA A 9 52.79 7.82 -12.65
N THR A 10 51.72 8.07 -11.89
CA THR A 10 51.14 7.10 -10.97
C THR A 10 50.12 6.27 -11.77
N THR A 11 50.50 5.04 -12.10
CA THR A 11 49.60 4.02 -12.64
C THR A 11 48.68 3.54 -11.52
N THR A 12 47.48 4.10 -11.47
CA THR A 12 46.35 3.56 -10.70
C THR A 12 45.86 2.33 -11.44
N GLY A 13 46.02 1.15 -10.83
CA GLY A 13 45.45 -0.09 -11.34
C GLY A 13 43.94 0.01 -11.43
N GLU A 14 43.41 -0.16 -12.63
CA GLU A 14 42.01 -0.44 -12.90
C GLU A 14 41.65 -1.77 -12.21
N PRO A 15 40.66 -1.80 -11.30
CA PRO A 15 40.09 -3.06 -10.87
C PRO A 15 39.33 -3.68 -12.04
N GLU A 16 39.75 -4.87 -12.46
CA GLU A 16 39.05 -5.75 -13.38
C GLU A 16 37.65 -6.03 -12.79
N VAL A 17 36.63 -5.35 -13.33
CA VAL A 17 35.24 -5.58 -12.96
C VAL A 17 34.79 -6.83 -13.71
N ASP A 18 34.69 -7.93 -12.98
CA ASP A 18 34.08 -9.18 -13.41
C ASP A 18 32.61 -8.91 -13.81
N GLU A 19 32.36 -8.81 -15.12
CA GLU A 19 31.04 -8.65 -15.74
C GLU A 19 30.22 -9.95 -15.68
N THR A 20 30.22 -10.65 -14.55
CA THR A 20 29.27 -11.74 -14.35
C THR A 20 27.89 -11.09 -14.14
N PRO A 21 26.92 -11.28 -15.06
CA PRO A 21 25.59 -10.70 -14.92
C PRO A 21 24.99 -11.15 -13.60
N PRO A 22 24.40 -10.25 -12.80
CA PRO A 22 23.81 -10.64 -11.53
C PRO A 22 22.72 -11.68 -11.83
N GLU A 23 22.93 -12.89 -11.31
CA GLU A 23 21.92 -13.94 -11.30
C GLU A 23 20.67 -13.34 -10.65
N TYR A 24 19.63 -13.17 -11.47
CA TYR A 24 18.36 -12.67 -10.99
C TYR A 24 17.75 -13.79 -10.15
N THR A 25 17.88 -13.69 -8.83
CA THR A 25 16.94 -14.37 -7.95
C THR A 25 15.59 -13.70 -8.18
N GLU A 26 14.76 -14.33 -9.01
CA GLU A 26 13.33 -14.11 -9.09
C GLU A 26 12.81 -14.19 -7.66
N ILE A 27 12.57 -13.02 -7.05
CA ILE A 27 11.96 -12.94 -5.73
C ILE A 27 10.54 -13.38 -5.96
N ASP A 28 10.32 -14.67 -5.77
CA ASP A 28 9.06 -15.38 -5.69
C ASP A 28 8.29 -14.76 -4.51
N THR A 29 7.80 -13.55 -4.74
CA THR A 29 7.01 -12.81 -3.77
C THR A 29 5.68 -13.52 -3.82
N PRO A 30 5.33 -14.33 -2.79
CA PRO A 30 4.10 -15.07 -2.83
C PRO A 30 2.98 -14.05 -3.05
N PRO A 31 2.04 -14.31 -3.98
CA PRO A 31 0.87 -13.46 -4.13
C PRO A 31 0.27 -13.25 -2.73
N PRO A 32 -0.19 -12.03 -2.40
CA PRO A 32 -0.76 -11.77 -1.08
C PRO A 32 -1.79 -12.84 -0.83
N ALA A 33 -1.54 -13.67 0.19
CA ALA A 33 -2.38 -14.79 0.53
C ALA A 33 -3.80 -14.26 0.70
N TYR A 34 -4.63 -14.48 -0.31
CA TYR A 34 -6.06 -14.29 -0.21
C TYR A 34 -6.44 -15.26 0.90
N GLN A 35 -6.73 -14.74 2.09
CA GLN A 35 -7.45 -15.51 3.09
C GLN A 35 -8.82 -15.76 2.48
N GLU A 36 -8.91 -16.86 1.73
CA GLU A 36 -10.14 -17.51 1.37
C GLU A 36 -10.88 -17.66 2.69
N THR A 37 -11.92 -16.84 2.84
CA THR A 37 -12.74 -16.85 4.03
C THR A 37 -13.50 -18.15 3.95
N GLU A 38 -13.00 -19.18 4.63
CA GLU A 38 -13.66 -20.46 4.76
C GLU A 38 -15.11 -20.17 5.14
N ALA A 39 -16.01 -20.48 4.20
CA ALA A 39 -17.43 -20.43 4.40
C ALA A 39 -17.73 -21.35 5.58
N LEU A 40 -18.08 -20.74 6.71
CA LEU A 40 -18.53 -21.45 7.90
C LEU A 40 -19.64 -22.43 7.49
N PRO A 41 -19.52 -23.73 7.84
CA PRO A 41 -20.58 -24.67 7.56
C PRO A 41 -21.81 -24.27 8.37
N GLU A 42 -22.93 -24.03 7.69
CA GLU A 42 -24.25 -24.09 8.30
C GLU A 42 -24.46 -25.53 8.81
N GLU A 43 -24.12 -25.76 10.08
CA GLU A 43 -24.47 -27.00 10.76
C GLU A 43 -25.97 -26.98 11.04
N SER A 44 -26.68 -27.58 10.09
CA SER A 44 -27.92 -28.32 10.29
C SER A 44 -27.88 -29.15 11.56
N SER A 45 -28.86 -29.03 12.46
CA SER A 45 -29.50 -30.18 13.16
C SER A 45 -30.41 -29.71 14.29
N SER A 46 -31.72 -29.92 14.15
CA SER A 46 -32.43 -31.00 14.86
C SER A 46 -33.91 -30.68 14.98
N ARG A 47 -34.70 -31.42 14.18
CA ARG A 47 -36.07 -31.81 14.53
C ARG A 47 -36.06 -32.33 15.97
N THR A 48 -36.82 -31.70 16.85
CA THR A 48 -37.28 -32.36 18.07
C THR A 48 -38.75 -32.68 17.92
N HIS A 49 -39.01 -33.98 18.01
CA HIS A 49 -40.27 -34.68 17.98
C HIS A 49 -41.19 -34.18 19.10
N SER A 50 -42.42 -33.80 18.76
CA SER A 50 -43.47 -33.50 19.73
C SER A 50 -44.01 -34.79 20.34
N ASP A 51 -43.46 -35.19 21.48
CA ASP A 51 -44.14 -36.12 22.37
C ASP A 51 -45.02 -35.36 23.37
N HIS A 52 -46.32 -35.62 23.26
CA HIS A 52 -47.35 -35.25 24.21
C HIS A 52 -47.07 -35.93 25.56
N LEU A 53 -46.55 -35.20 26.55
CA LEU A 53 -46.66 -35.60 27.95
C LEU A 53 -47.32 -34.50 28.79
N HIS A 54 -48.48 -34.91 29.32
CA HIS A 54 -49.24 -34.39 30.46
C HIS A 54 -48.54 -33.31 31.30
N GLU A 55 -49.10 -32.11 31.26
CA GLU A 55 -48.71 -30.96 32.08
C GLU A 55 -49.13 -31.17 33.55
N PRO A 56 -48.17 -31.22 34.51
CA PRO A 56 -48.45 -31.23 35.94
C PRO A 56 -48.97 -29.84 36.40
N PRO A 57 -49.76 -29.77 37.48
CA PRO A 57 -50.36 -28.53 37.95
C PRO A 57 -49.32 -27.45 38.26
N ALA A 58 -49.55 -26.26 37.69
CA ALA A 58 -48.65 -25.12 37.67
C ALA A 58 -48.10 -24.77 39.07
N PRO A 59 -46.77 -24.62 39.22
CA PRO A 59 -46.17 -24.13 40.46
C PRO A 59 -46.57 -22.67 40.71
N PRO A 60 -46.62 -22.24 41.99
CA PRO A 60 -47.05 -20.91 42.38
C PRO A 60 -46.18 -19.84 41.71
N ARG A 61 -46.86 -18.90 41.01
CA ARG A 61 -46.26 -17.73 40.38
C ARG A 61 -45.54 -16.89 41.43
N LYS A 62 -44.22 -17.05 41.52
CA LYS A 62 -43.37 -16.16 42.29
C LYS A 62 -43.44 -14.79 41.64
N SER A 63 -43.99 -13.84 42.41
CA SER A 63 -43.99 -12.41 42.12
C SER A 63 -42.63 -12.00 41.56
N PRO A 64 -42.56 -11.39 40.36
CA PRO A 64 -41.31 -10.88 39.83
C PRO A 64 -40.78 -9.83 40.80
N SER A 65 -39.73 -10.20 41.54
CA SER A 65 -39.03 -9.34 42.48
C SER A 65 -38.66 -8.04 41.79
N SER A 66 -38.85 -6.89 42.44
CA SER A 66 -38.61 -5.55 41.89
C SER A 66 -37.24 -5.35 41.22
N LEU A 67 -36.28 -6.22 41.54
CA LEU A 67 -34.94 -6.30 40.98
C LEU A 67 -34.92 -6.51 39.46
N THR A 68 -35.85 -7.27 38.87
CA THR A 68 -35.93 -7.46 37.41
C THR A 68 -36.30 -6.17 36.67
N ARG A 69 -37.08 -5.27 37.29
CA ARG A 69 -37.47 -3.98 36.69
C ARG A 69 -36.30 -2.99 36.68
N PHE A 70 -35.43 -3.04 37.70
CA PHE A 70 -34.20 -2.25 37.73
C PHE A 70 -33.17 -2.70 36.70
N LEU A 71 -32.98 -4.02 36.54
CA LEU A 71 -32.05 -4.58 35.56
C LEU A 71 -32.46 -4.23 34.12
N HIS A 72 -33.75 -4.21 33.81
CA HIS A 72 -34.24 -3.89 32.48
C HIS A 72 -33.97 -2.43 32.08
N ASN A 73 -34.05 -1.49 33.04
CA ASN A 73 -33.74 -0.08 32.81
C ASN A 73 -32.22 0.17 32.65
N LEU A 74 -31.36 -0.66 33.26
CA LEU A 74 -29.91 -0.60 33.08
C LEU A 74 -29.42 -1.29 31.79
N ALA A 75 -30.18 -2.26 31.28
CA ALA A 75 -29.80 -3.02 30.09
C ALA A 75 -29.67 -2.14 28.83
N TYR A 76 -30.57 -1.17 28.66
CA TYR A 76 -30.56 -0.27 27.50
C TYR A 76 -29.32 0.64 27.41
N PRO A 77 -28.96 1.43 28.45
CA PRO A 77 -27.75 2.26 28.40
C PRO A 77 -26.48 1.42 28.32
N LEU A 78 -26.44 0.24 28.95
CA LEU A 78 -25.31 -0.68 28.83
C LEU A 78 -25.12 -1.19 27.41
N ALA A 79 -26.21 -1.53 26.71
CA ALA A 79 -26.14 -1.96 25.31
C ALA A 79 -25.57 -0.85 24.41
N ILE A 80 -25.95 0.42 24.64
CA ILE A 80 -25.41 1.56 23.89
C ILE A 80 -23.90 1.72 24.14
N ILE A 81 -23.48 1.67 25.41
CA ILE A 81 -22.06 1.82 25.78
C ILE A 81 -21.23 0.69 25.15
N LEU A 82 -21.71 -0.55 25.21
CA LEU A 82 -21.02 -1.70 24.60
C LEU A 82 -20.91 -1.56 23.08
N GLY A 83 -21.97 -1.11 22.40
CA GLY A 83 -21.94 -0.83 20.96
C GLY A 83 -20.91 0.25 20.60
N LEU A 84 -20.82 1.30 21.41
CA LEU A 84 -19.81 2.36 21.21
C LEU A 84 -18.38 1.84 21.46
N PHE A 85 -18.17 1.01 22.47
CA PHE A 85 -16.85 0.44 22.75
C PHE A 85 -16.38 -0.49 21.63
N ILE A 86 -17.24 -1.35 21.10
CA ILE A 86 -16.89 -2.26 19.99
C ILE A 86 -16.57 -1.45 18.72
N THR A 87 -17.36 -0.42 18.42
CA THR A 87 -17.12 0.41 17.23
C THR A 87 -15.87 1.28 17.37
N ALA A 88 -15.65 1.92 18.53
CA ALA A 88 -14.44 2.70 18.79
C ALA A 88 -13.18 1.80 18.82
N GLY A 89 -13.26 0.62 19.43
CA GLY A 89 -12.16 -0.33 19.50
C GLY A 89 -11.76 -0.88 18.13
N SER A 90 -12.74 -1.29 17.32
CA SER A 90 -12.48 -1.79 15.96
C SER A 90 -11.92 -0.72 15.03
N THR A 91 -12.44 0.51 15.09
CA THR A 91 -11.88 1.63 14.31
C THR A 91 -10.45 1.99 14.75
N TYR A 92 -10.16 1.97 16.05
CA TYR A 92 -8.80 2.20 16.55
C TYR A 92 -7.80 1.15 16.05
N LEU A 93 -8.14 -0.14 16.14
CA LEU A 93 -7.28 -1.23 15.66
C LEU A 93 -7.05 -1.14 14.14
N LEU A 94 -8.08 -0.79 13.38
CA LEU A 94 -7.98 -0.61 11.93
C LEU A 94 -7.02 0.54 11.57
N VAL A 95 -7.17 1.70 12.22
CA VAL A 95 -6.29 2.86 11.99
C VAL A 95 -4.85 2.53 12.39
N HIS A 96 -4.64 1.89 13.55
CA HIS A 96 -3.31 1.48 13.99
C HIS A 96 -2.66 0.49 13.02
N HIS A 97 -3.41 -0.51 12.55
CA HIS A 97 -2.91 -1.48 11.57
C HIS A 97 -2.49 -0.78 10.26
N ILE A 98 -3.24 0.23 9.82
CA ILE A 98 -2.92 0.96 8.60
C ILE A 98 -1.76 1.92 8.78
N GLN A 99 -1.64 2.57 9.94
CA GLN A 99 -0.44 3.33 10.28
C GLN A 99 0.80 2.43 10.31
N GLN A 100 0.66 1.21 10.84
CA GLN A 100 1.72 0.22 10.84
C GLN A 100 2.06 -0.22 9.41
N LEU A 101 1.05 -0.49 8.56
CA LEU A 101 1.25 -0.80 7.14
C LEU A 101 1.97 0.32 6.40
N ILE A 102 1.64 1.60 6.69
CA ILE A 102 2.31 2.76 6.11
C ILE A 102 3.74 2.89 6.65
N ALA A 103 3.96 2.64 7.94
CA ALA A 103 5.28 2.63 8.55
C ALA A 103 6.16 1.50 8.00
N THR A 104 5.55 0.36 7.67
CA THR A 104 6.21 -0.79 7.03
C THR A 104 6.16 -0.74 5.51
N ALA A 105 5.53 0.28 4.91
CA ALA A 105 5.50 0.48 3.46
C ALA A 105 6.88 1.00 3.04
N ALA A 106 7.86 0.12 3.14
CA ALA A 106 9.16 0.30 2.57
C ALA A 106 9.04 0.07 1.06
N VAL A 107 9.64 0.99 0.33
CA VAL A 107 10.12 0.71 -1.02
C VAL A 107 11.53 0.15 -0.86
N ASP A 108 12.06 -0.51 -1.88
CA ASP A 108 13.41 -1.08 -1.84
C ASP A 108 14.41 -0.02 -1.30
N SER A 109 15.20 -0.40 -0.29
CA SER A 109 16.19 0.49 0.28
C SER A 109 17.39 0.67 -0.63
N ASP A 110 17.67 -0.31 -1.49
CA ASP A 110 18.84 -0.32 -2.35
C ASP A 110 18.77 0.79 -3.39
N GLN A 111 19.81 1.62 -3.41
CA GLN A 111 19.94 2.73 -4.33
C GLN A 111 20.15 2.25 -5.77
N GLN A 112 20.82 1.10 -5.97
CA GLN A 112 21.09 0.57 -7.30
C GLN A 112 19.81 0.12 -8.00
N THR A 113 18.82 -0.40 -7.25
CA THR A 113 17.48 -0.68 -7.78
C THR A 113 16.84 0.56 -8.39
N TRP A 114 16.94 1.72 -7.72
CA TRP A 114 16.32 2.96 -8.21
C TRP A 114 17.10 3.65 -9.32
N ILE A 115 18.43 3.55 -9.31
CA ILE A 115 19.28 3.99 -10.43
C ILE A 115 18.95 3.19 -11.68
N ARG A 116 18.84 1.86 -11.56
CA ARG A 116 18.44 0.99 -12.67
C ARG A 116 17.02 1.30 -13.13
N ALA A 117 16.09 1.54 -12.21
CA ALA A 117 14.74 1.96 -12.57
C ALA A 117 14.70 3.31 -13.29
N ALA A 118 15.53 4.29 -12.88
CA ALA A 118 15.65 5.57 -13.58
C ALA A 118 16.15 5.39 -15.01
N LEU A 119 17.14 4.52 -15.20
CA LEU A 119 17.62 4.18 -16.53
C LEU A 119 16.52 3.55 -17.39
N THR A 120 15.89 2.49 -16.90
CA THR A 120 14.96 1.67 -17.70
C THR A 120 13.55 2.26 -17.86
N GLN A 121 13.08 3.06 -16.90
CA GLN A 121 11.72 3.61 -16.92
C GLN A 121 11.64 5.05 -17.40
N VAL A 122 12.76 5.79 -17.39
CA VAL A 122 12.76 7.22 -17.72
C VAL A 122 13.66 7.50 -18.91
N TYR A 123 14.94 7.16 -18.81
CA TYR A 123 15.90 7.51 -19.85
C TYR A 123 15.77 6.63 -21.10
N GLU A 124 15.78 5.30 -20.95
CA GLU A 124 15.64 4.37 -22.08
C GLU A 124 14.34 4.61 -22.87
N PRO A 125 13.15 4.77 -22.25
CA PRO A 125 11.93 5.01 -23.01
C PRO A 125 11.88 6.37 -23.69
N CYS A 126 12.55 7.38 -23.12
CA CYS A 126 12.69 8.67 -23.79
C CYS A 126 13.56 8.56 -25.06
N TYR A 127 14.59 7.72 -24.99
CA TYR A 127 15.65 7.60 -25.99
C TYR A 127 15.34 6.63 -27.12
N HIS A 128 14.86 5.45 -26.76
CA HIS A 128 14.56 4.38 -27.69
C HIS A 128 13.07 4.33 -28.03
N GLY A 129 12.27 5.19 -27.41
CA GLY A 129 10.82 5.03 -27.40
C GLY A 129 10.43 3.79 -26.60
N CYS A 130 9.20 3.35 -26.79
CA CYS A 130 8.76 2.07 -26.24
C CYS A 130 8.30 1.15 -27.37
N PRO A 131 9.02 0.07 -27.66
CA PRO A 131 8.71 -0.81 -28.79
C PRO A 131 7.42 -1.61 -28.57
N ASN A 132 7.04 -1.86 -27.31
CA ASN A 132 5.90 -2.70 -26.93
C ASN A 132 4.79 -1.92 -26.20
N CYS A 133 4.83 -0.59 -26.18
CA CYS A 133 3.79 0.20 -25.53
C CYS A 133 2.63 0.41 -26.49
N ILE A 134 1.42 0.26 -25.97
CA ILE A 134 0.18 0.58 -26.68
C ILE A 134 0.05 2.10 -26.87
N GLU A 135 0.59 2.86 -25.91
CA GLU A 135 0.44 4.31 -25.84
C GLU A 135 1.73 5.02 -26.30
N PRO A 136 1.70 5.78 -27.41
CA PRO A 136 2.86 6.54 -27.87
C PRO A 136 3.22 7.69 -26.91
N GLU A 137 2.27 8.11 -26.07
CA GLU A 137 2.46 9.15 -25.06
C GLU A 137 3.45 8.73 -23.97
N TYR A 138 3.70 7.43 -23.78
CA TYR A 138 4.62 6.92 -22.76
C TYR A 138 6.05 7.45 -22.95
N ALA A 139 6.56 7.44 -24.18
CA ALA A 139 7.90 7.98 -24.47
C ALA A 139 7.97 9.49 -24.23
N GLN A 140 6.90 10.22 -24.58
CA GLN A 140 6.82 11.66 -24.35
C GLN A 140 6.75 12.00 -22.86
N ASP A 141 5.98 11.23 -22.07
CA ASP A 141 5.94 11.41 -20.61
C ASP A 141 7.28 11.07 -19.97
N ALA A 142 7.95 10.01 -20.41
CA ALA A 142 9.28 9.64 -19.94
C ALA A 142 10.29 10.77 -20.18
N CYS A 143 10.30 11.37 -21.38
CA CYS A 143 11.13 12.55 -21.64
C CYS A 143 10.73 13.75 -20.76
N ARG A 144 9.43 14.03 -20.62
CA ARG A 144 8.94 15.13 -19.78
C ARG A 144 9.33 14.97 -18.32
N ARG A 145 9.35 13.74 -17.81
CA ARG A 145 9.82 13.42 -16.44
C ARG A 145 11.27 13.82 -16.24
N THR A 146 12.12 13.71 -17.26
CA THR A 146 13.52 14.18 -17.14
C THR A 146 13.63 15.70 -17.01
N THR A 147 12.81 16.45 -17.73
CA THR A 147 12.75 17.91 -17.64
C THR A 147 12.07 18.39 -16.34
N ALA A 148 11.01 17.70 -15.90
CA ALA A 148 10.28 18.01 -14.68
C ALA A 148 11.08 17.64 -13.41
N GLY A 149 11.90 16.60 -13.52
CA GLY A 149 12.84 16.15 -12.51
C GLY A 149 14.14 16.94 -12.47
N ASN A 150 14.18 18.16 -13.04
CA ASN A 150 15.14 19.22 -12.68
C ASN A 150 14.90 19.66 -11.22
N LEU A 151 14.87 18.68 -10.31
CA LEU A 151 14.80 18.82 -8.87
C LEU A 151 16.02 19.60 -8.47
N ASP A 152 15.81 20.89 -8.25
CA ASP A 152 16.75 21.78 -7.59
C ASP A 152 18.15 21.66 -8.20
N VAL A 153 18.31 22.09 -9.45
CA VAL A 153 19.59 22.23 -10.17
C VAL A 153 20.66 22.91 -9.30
N SER A 154 20.24 23.66 -8.28
CA SER A 154 21.04 24.22 -7.20
C SER A 154 21.78 23.18 -6.33
N ASN A 155 21.20 22.01 -6.04
CA ASN A 155 21.84 20.93 -5.28
C ASN A 155 22.76 20.04 -6.13
N LEU A 156 22.53 19.99 -7.44
CA LEU A 156 23.32 19.18 -8.39
C LEU A 156 24.51 19.94 -8.99
N GLY A 157 24.83 21.14 -8.47
CA GLY A 157 25.98 21.92 -8.94
C GLY A 157 25.85 22.44 -10.37
N GLY A 158 24.62 22.64 -10.86
CA GLY A 158 24.39 23.12 -12.23
C GLY A 158 24.38 22.04 -13.31
N VAL A 159 24.42 20.75 -12.95
CA VAL A 159 24.32 19.65 -13.92
C VAL A 159 22.90 19.61 -14.49
N VAL A 160 22.78 19.62 -15.82
CA VAL A 160 21.51 19.47 -16.52
C VAL A 160 21.23 17.99 -16.72
N CYS A 161 20.06 17.52 -16.26
CA CYS A 161 19.62 16.13 -16.36
C CYS A 161 18.53 15.90 -17.40
N ASP A 162 18.26 16.91 -18.23
CA ASP A 162 17.30 16.83 -19.33
C ASP A 162 17.81 15.84 -20.39
N ALA A 163 17.03 14.79 -20.65
CA ALA A 163 17.36 13.78 -21.64
C ALA A 163 17.61 14.38 -23.03
N TYR A 164 16.90 15.43 -23.42
CA TYR A 164 17.05 16.08 -24.71
C TYR A 164 18.39 16.79 -24.85
N GLU A 165 18.88 17.42 -23.77
CA GLU A 165 20.17 18.11 -23.77
C GLU A 165 21.35 17.15 -23.69
N ILE A 166 21.23 16.07 -22.91
CA ILE A 166 22.32 15.12 -22.69
C ILE A 166 22.41 14.03 -23.77
N TRP A 167 21.45 13.96 -24.71
CA TRP A 167 21.45 12.96 -25.78
C TRP A 167 22.75 12.92 -26.59
N ASN A 168 23.35 14.09 -26.82
CA ASN A 168 24.58 14.25 -27.61
C ASN A 168 25.86 14.19 -26.76
N TRP A 169 25.76 13.98 -25.44
CA TRP A 169 26.94 13.91 -24.58
C TRP A 169 27.66 12.58 -24.78
N THR A 170 28.99 12.59 -24.58
CA THR A 170 29.79 11.36 -24.62
C THR A 170 29.36 10.38 -23.53
N GLU A 171 28.99 10.91 -22.36
CA GLU A 171 28.38 10.16 -21.27
C GLU A 171 26.88 10.46 -21.22
N LYS A 172 26.06 9.55 -21.76
CA LYS A 172 24.61 9.74 -21.88
C LYS A 172 23.85 9.68 -20.55
N TYR A 173 24.44 9.04 -19.55
CA TYR A 173 23.80 8.81 -18.25
C TYR A 173 24.73 9.17 -17.10
N PRO A 174 24.97 10.47 -16.84
CA PRO A 174 25.75 10.88 -15.67
C PRO A 174 25.13 10.28 -14.41
N ILE A 175 25.94 9.61 -13.58
CA ILE A 175 25.47 8.91 -12.38
C ILE A 175 24.69 9.84 -11.43
N VAL A 176 25.05 11.13 -11.41
CA VAL A 176 24.39 12.17 -10.61
C VAL A 176 22.93 12.34 -11.02
N CYS A 177 22.64 12.33 -12.33
CA CYS A 177 21.28 12.44 -12.86
C CYS A 177 20.47 11.17 -12.63
N LEU A 178 21.08 9.98 -12.80
CA LEU A 178 20.43 8.72 -12.49
C LEU A 178 20.05 8.60 -11.01
N ASN A 179 20.91 9.10 -10.11
CA ASN A 179 20.63 9.11 -8.69
C ASN A 179 19.45 10.05 -8.35
N ALA A 180 19.48 11.28 -8.88
CA ALA A 180 18.40 12.25 -8.66
C ALA A 180 17.04 11.72 -9.16
N MET A 181 17.01 11.12 -10.35
CA MET A 181 15.81 10.48 -10.89
C MET A 181 15.41 9.24 -10.10
N GLY A 182 16.37 8.45 -9.63
CA GLY A 182 16.12 7.30 -8.76
C GLY A 182 15.44 7.70 -7.45
N GLU A 183 15.89 8.78 -6.82
CA GLU A 183 15.25 9.34 -5.61
C GLU A 183 13.83 9.84 -5.88
N LEU A 184 13.61 10.50 -7.03
CA LEU A 184 12.27 10.93 -7.44
C LEU A 184 11.34 9.72 -7.65
N LEU A 185 11.78 8.70 -8.38
CA LEU A 185 11.01 7.46 -8.57
C LEU A 185 10.71 6.75 -7.25
N LYS A 186 11.70 6.70 -6.34
CA LYS A 186 11.54 6.13 -5.00
C LYS A 186 10.46 6.87 -4.22
N LYS A 187 10.47 8.20 -4.28
CA LYS A 187 9.46 9.06 -3.64
C LYS A 187 8.08 8.86 -4.25
N GLU A 188 7.97 8.85 -5.58
CA GLU A 188 6.70 8.59 -6.29
C GLU A 188 6.13 7.22 -5.95
N ALA A 189 6.97 6.17 -5.93
CA ALA A 189 6.56 4.82 -5.56
C ALA A 189 6.03 4.77 -4.11
N LEU A 190 6.68 5.48 -3.20
CA LEU A 190 6.28 5.57 -1.80
C LEU A 190 4.97 6.36 -1.63
N GLU A 191 4.81 7.47 -2.36
CA GLU A 191 3.56 8.25 -2.39
C GLU A 191 2.40 7.47 -3.01
N SER A 192 2.65 6.72 -4.08
CA SER A 192 1.68 5.85 -4.73
C SER A 192 1.17 4.76 -3.78
N LYS A 193 2.08 4.07 -3.07
CA LYS A 193 1.72 3.11 -2.02
C LYS A 193 0.86 3.77 -0.94
N LYS A 194 1.28 4.92 -0.41
CA LYS A 194 0.50 5.69 0.59
C LYS A 194 -0.91 6.03 0.09
N ARG A 195 -1.03 6.47 -1.16
CA ARG A 195 -2.33 6.81 -1.77
C ARG A 195 -3.25 5.59 -1.86
N GLY A 196 -2.71 4.43 -2.21
CA GLY A 196 -3.44 3.16 -2.20
C GLY A 196 -4.06 2.85 -0.82
N TYR A 197 -3.27 3.01 0.26
CA TYR A 197 -3.77 2.80 1.62
C TYR A 197 -4.85 3.81 2.02
N HIS A 198 -4.72 5.08 1.65
CA HIS A 198 -5.74 6.10 1.91
C HIS A 198 -7.06 5.81 1.18
N ASN A 199 -7.01 5.30 -0.06
CA ASN A 199 -8.20 4.92 -0.80
C ASN A 199 -8.92 3.72 -0.16
N LEU A 200 -8.16 2.73 0.33
CA LEU A 200 -8.71 1.58 1.04
C LEU A 200 -9.47 2.02 2.30
N LEU A 201 -8.87 2.92 3.10
CA LEU A 201 -9.49 3.53 4.27
C LEU A 201 -10.82 4.21 3.94
N GLY A 202 -10.84 5.02 2.88
CA GLY A 202 -12.06 5.71 2.45
C GLY A 202 -13.19 4.74 2.11
N LEU A 203 -12.87 3.62 1.47
CA LEU A 203 -13.86 2.61 1.08
C LEU A 203 -14.50 1.92 2.30
N THR A 204 -13.70 1.55 3.30
CA THR A 204 -14.21 0.89 4.53
C THR A 204 -15.13 1.81 5.34
N VAL A 205 -14.81 3.10 5.42
CA VAL A 205 -15.67 4.08 6.10
C VAL A 205 -17.01 4.26 5.37
N LEU A 206 -17.00 4.23 4.04
CA LEU A 206 -18.20 4.39 3.22
C LEU A 206 -19.13 3.17 3.26
N THR A 207 -18.59 1.94 3.28
CA THR A 207 -19.39 0.71 3.34
C THR A 207 -20.03 0.53 4.72
N GLY A 208 -19.34 0.90 5.80
CA GLY A 208 -19.88 0.83 7.17
C GLY A 208 -21.14 1.70 7.39
N ARG A 209 -21.29 2.83 6.69
CA ARG A 209 -22.49 3.69 6.80
C ARG A 209 -23.70 3.18 6.02
N ARG A 210 -23.52 2.39 4.97
CA ARG A 210 -24.64 1.91 4.13
C ARG A 210 -25.41 0.75 4.76
N GLN A 211 -24.76 -0.08 5.57
CA GLN A 211 -25.41 -1.24 6.20
C GLN A 211 -26.46 -0.84 7.26
N GLY A 212 -26.30 0.31 7.93
CA GLY A 212 -27.17 0.73 9.05
C GLY A 212 -28.54 1.29 8.66
N ILE A 213 -28.73 1.76 7.42
CA ILE A 213 -29.98 2.43 7.00
C ILE A 213 -30.96 1.44 6.34
N GLY A 214 -30.47 0.32 5.80
CA GLY A 214 -31.29 -0.67 5.11
C GLY A 214 -32.10 -1.59 6.04
N GLN A 215 -31.62 -1.87 7.26
CA GLN A 215 -32.25 -2.88 8.13
C GLN A 215 -33.46 -2.35 8.91
N HIS A 216 -33.53 -1.05 9.19
CA HIS A 216 -34.67 -0.47 9.92
C HIS A 216 -35.97 -0.40 9.11
N ARG A 217 -35.94 -0.64 7.79
CA ARG A 217 -37.13 -0.51 6.93
C ARG A 217 -37.95 -1.80 6.76
N GLN A 218 -37.43 -2.95 7.17
CA GLN A 218 -38.14 -4.25 7.03
C GLN A 218 -39.00 -4.60 8.25
N ILE A 219 -38.81 -3.93 9.39
CA ILE A 219 -39.54 -4.27 10.64
C ILE A 219 -40.92 -3.55 10.72
N ALA A 220 -41.18 -2.55 9.86
CA ALA A 220 -42.39 -1.73 9.95
C ALA A 220 -43.53 -2.10 8.96
N LYS A 221 -43.52 -3.31 8.36
CA LYS A 221 -44.55 -3.74 7.38
C LYS A 221 -45.26 -5.05 7.72
N GLY A 222 -45.12 -5.54 8.96
CA GLY A 222 -45.77 -6.76 9.42
C GLY A 222 -46.83 -6.49 10.49
N GLU A 223 -47.84 -5.67 10.19
CA GLU A 223 -49.13 -5.61 10.90
C GLU A 223 -50.28 -5.42 9.89
#